data_AF-A0A0P6XNE9-F1
#
_entry.id   AF-A0A0P6XNE9-F1
#
_cell.length_a   1.000
_cell.length_b   1.000
_cell.length_c   1.000
_cell.angle_alpha   90.00
_cell.angle_beta   90.00
_cell.angle_gamma   90.00
#
_symmetry.space_group_name_H-M   'P 1'
#
loop_
_entity.id
_entity.type
_entity.pdbx_description
1 polymer ?
#
loop_
_entity_poly.entity_id
_entity_poly.type
_entity_poly.pdbx_seq_one_letter_code
_entity_poly.pdbx_strand_id
1 'polypeptide(L)'
;MNYYQDVFPWEVVVASSILLASMALFSTVRWIFRPQPKMFPGKRIVLFVVCLGLVFYAFRFVPNFRDKFERGLTTNRAATSDTPLIPELMTPRFSQDQKTLYEAGIRAIQAQRGWTITNRSDSQMSLKVDIDVMFGIFTDELTVAFNDEGGQTRVDIQSASKVGGADLGANRRHIRQLVHALEEDLGTPSQ
;
A
#
# COMPACT_ATOMS: atom_id res chain seq x y z
N MET A 1 7.97 9.52 10.24
CA MET A 1 7.39 8.16 10.15
C MET A 1 5.98 8.08 10.77
N ASN A 2 4.91 8.12 9.97
CA ASN A 2 3.52 8.00 10.48
C ASN A 2 3.14 6.51 10.63
N TYR A 3 3.76 5.84 11.60
CA TYR A 3 3.70 4.39 11.87
C TYR A 3 2.29 3.77 11.84
N TYR A 4 1.26 4.55 12.16
CA TYR A 4 -0.13 4.06 12.23
C TYR A 4 -0.74 3.70 10.87
N GLN A 5 -0.28 4.27 9.75
CA GLN A 5 -0.78 3.88 8.42
C GLN A 5 -0.20 2.54 7.94
N ASP A 6 0.92 2.09 8.51
CA ASP A 6 1.61 0.87 8.08
C ASP A 6 1.11 -0.38 8.83
N VAL A 7 0.69 -0.24 10.09
CA VAL A 7 0.19 -1.38 10.88
C VAL A 7 -1.22 -1.79 10.48
N PHE A 8 -2.09 -0.82 10.15
CA PHE A 8 -3.47 -1.07 9.73
C PHE A 8 -3.84 -0.23 8.50
N PRO A 9 -3.34 -0.60 7.30
CA PRO A 9 -3.74 0.05 6.06
C PRO A 9 -5.26 -0.08 5.87
N TRP A 10 -5.92 0.99 5.43
CA TRP A 10 -7.38 1.03 5.31
C TRP A 10 -7.90 -0.08 4.38
N GLU A 11 -7.11 -0.49 3.38
CA GLU A 11 -7.41 -1.57 2.45
C GLU A 11 -7.65 -2.89 3.20
N VAL A 12 -6.75 -3.22 4.13
CA VAL A 12 -6.83 -4.43 4.95
C VAL A 12 -8.00 -4.32 5.94
N VAL A 13 -8.21 -3.14 6.55
CA VAL A 13 -9.34 -2.89 7.45
C VAL A 13 -10.67 -3.10 6.72
N VAL A 14 -10.81 -2.57 5.51
CA VAL A 14 -12.01 -2.71 4.69
C VAL A 14 -12.22 -4.15 4.24
N ALA A 15 -11.19 -4.81 3.71
CA ALA A 15 -11.30 -6.21 3.29
C ALA A 15 -11.71 -7.13 4.46
N SER A 16 -11.09 -6.93 5.63
CA SER A 16 -11.40 -7.67 6.85
C SER A 16 -12.81 -7.36 7.35
N SER A 17 -13.25 -6.10 7.27
CA SER A 17 -14.59 -5.68 7.67
C SER A 17 -15.66 -6.29 6.76
N ILE A 18 -15.45 -6.35 5.45
CA ILE A 18 -16.38 -6.98 4.50
C ILE A 18 -16.51 -8.47 4.80
N LEU A 19 -15.40 -9.16 5.07
CA LEU A 19 -15.39 -10.58 5.39
C LEU A 19 -16.14 -10.86 6.71
N LEU A 20 -15.82 -10.11 7.76
CA LEU A 20 -16.47 -10.25 9.07
C LEU A 20 -17.96 -9.91 9.01
N ALA A 21 -18.34 -8.85 8.29
CA ALA A 21 -19.74 -8.50 8.05
C ALA A 21 -20.47 -9.63 7.31
N SER A 22 -19.87 -10.21 6.28
CA SER A 22 -20.46 -11.33 5.52
C SER A 22 -20.68 -12.56 6.40
N MET A 23 -19.69 -12.92 7.23
CA MET A 23 -19.81 -14.01 8.20
C MET A 23 -20.90 -13.74 9.25
N ALA A 24 -20.95 -12.52 9.79
CA ALA A 24 -21.96 -12.10 10.76
C ALA A 24 -23.37 -12.15 10.17
N LEU A 25 -23.54 -11.69 8.92
CA LEU A 25 -24.78 -11.72 8.19
C LEU A 25 -25.23 -13.16 7.92
N PHE A 26 -24.37 -13.99 7.33
CA PHE A 26 -24.67 -15.41 7.07
C PHE A 26 -25.09 -16.15 8.34
N SER A 27 -24.37 -15.91 9.43
CA SER A 27 -24.64 -16.50 10.74
C SER A 27 -25.96 -16.02 11.36
N THR A 28 -26.36 -14.78 11.08
CA THR A 28 -27.66 -14.21 11.51
C THR A 28 -28.81 -14.78 10.69
N VAL A 29 -28.66 -14.84 9.36
CA VAL A 29 -29.62 -15.46 8.44
C VAL A 29 -29.84 -16.93 8.81
N ARG A 30 -28.75 -17.68 9.05
CA ARG A 30 -28.83 -19.08 9.50
C ARG A 30 -29.62 -19.23 10.79
N TRP A 31 -29.47 -18.31 11.75
CA TRP A 31 -30.23 -18.33 13.00
C TRP A 31 -31.72 -18.05 12.77
N ILE A 32 -32.08 -17.11 11.88
CA ILE A 32 -33.49 -16.84 11.53
C ILE A 32 -34.18 -18.10 10.99
N PHE A 33 -33.50 -18.86 10.14
CA PHE A 33 -34.04 -20.09 9.56
C PHE A 33 -33.95 -21.33 10.48
N ARG A 34 -33.03 -21.33 11.44
CA ARG A 34 -32.88 -22.40 12.45
C ARG A 34 -32.68 -21.79 13.84
N PRO A 35 -33.75 -21.23 14.44
CA PRO A 35 -33.65 -20.48 15.69
C PRO A 35 -33.24 -21.42 16.83
N GLN A 36 -32.14 -21.06 17.48
CA GLN A 36 -31.69 -21.71 18.70
C GLN A 36 -32.29 -20.92 19.89
N PRO A 37 -33.18 -21.51 20.71
CA PRO A 37 -34.06 -20.78 21.63
C PRO A 37 -33.35 -20.04 22.78
N LYS A 38 -32.06 -20.31 23.05
CA LYS A 38 -31.30 -19.70 24.16
C LYS A 38 -30.26 -18.66 23.73
N MET A 39 -30.13 -18.31 22.45
CA MET A 39 -29.15 -17.32 21.99
C MET A 39 -29.74 -16.35 20.98
N PHE A 40 -30.03 -15.12 21.42
CA PHE A 40 -30.28 -14.00 20.51
C PHE A 40 -28.97 -13.58 19.81
N PRO A 41 -28.94 -13.37 18.49
CA PRO A 41 -27.71 -13.10 17.74
C PRO A 41 -27.20 -11.65 17.88
N GLY A 42 -27.61 -10.90 18.92
CA GLY A 42 -27.32 -9.47 19.07
C GLY A 42 -25.85 -9.09 18.87
N LYS A 43 -24.90 -9.90 19.39
CA LYS A 43 -23.45 -9.69 19.18
C LYS A 43 -23.04 -9.70 17.70
N ARG A 44 -23.69 -10.53 16.87
CA ARG A 44 -23.43 -10.63 15.42
C ARG A 44 -23.98 -9.43 14.67
N ILE A 45 -25.17 -8.95 15.06
CA ILE A 45 -25.77 -7.73 14.51
C ILE A 45 -24.87 -6.53 14.82
N VAL A 46 -24.41 -6.39 16.07
CA VAL A 46 -23.47 -5.33 16.45
C VAL A 46 -22.18 -5.41 15.65
N LEU A 47 -21.57 -6.60 15.52
CA LEU A 47 -20.37 -6.78 14.70
C LEU A 47 -20.60 -6.36 13.24
N PHE A 48 -21.72 -6.78 12.64
CA PHE A 48 -22.09 -6.40 11.29
C PHE A 48 -22.18 -4.88 11.12
N VAL A 49 -22.88 -4.19 12.04
CA VAL A 49 -23.04 -2.72 11.99
C VAL A 49 -21.70 -2.01 12.13
N VAL A 50 -20.84 -2.46 13.03
CA VAL A 50 -19.49 -1.90 13.20
C VAL A 50 -18.66 -2.06 11.92
N CYS A 51 -18.61 -3.27 11.36
CA CYS A 51 -17.89 -3.52 10.12
C CYS A 51 -18.44 -2.70 8.95
N LEU A 52 -19.76 -2.58 8.81
CA LEU A 52 -20.38 -1.74 7.79
C LEU A 52 -20.01 -0.27 7.97
N GLY A 53 -19.98 0.21 9.22
CA GLY A 53 -19.54 1.56 9.57
C GLY A 53 -18.09 1.83 9.17
N LEU A 54 -17.17 0.87 9.36
CA LEU A 54 -15.77 0.98 8.93
C LEU A 54 -15.64 1.07 7.40
N VAL A 55 -16.40 0.26 6.66
CA VAL A 55 -16.43 0.33 5.19
C VAL A 55 -16.97 1.68 4.73
N PHE A 56 -18.06 2.16 5.34
CA PHE A 56 -18.64 3.46 5.02
C PHE A 56 -17.69 4.62 5.35
N TYR A 57 -16.99 4.54 6.48
CA TYR A 57 -15.97 5.52 6.85
C TYR A 57 -14.87 5.59 5.78
N ALA A 58 -14.30 4.44 5.38
CA ALA A 58 -13.28 4.42 4.35
C ALA A 58 -13.81 4.97 3.02
N PHE A 59 -15.02 4.57 2.61
CA PHE A 59 -15.69 5.09 1.43
C PHE A 59 -15.84 6.62 1.44
N ARG A 60 -16.13 7.21 2.60
CA ARG A 60 -16.38 8.63 2.74
C ARG A 60 -15.12 9.49 2.87
N PHE A 61 -14.05 8.95 3.47
CA PHE A 61 -12.89 9.74 3.88
C PHE A 61 -11.59 9.37 3.15
N VAL A 62 -11.53 8.24 2.43
CA VAL A 62 -10.37 7.89 1.61
C VAL A 62 -10.52 8.53 0.22
N PRO A 63 -9.59 9.39 -0.21
CA PRO A 63 -9.60 9.96 -1.56
C PRO A 63 -9.49 8.85 -2.61
N ASN A 64 -10.30 8.94 -3.66
CA ASN A 64 -10.34 8.00 -4.78
C ASN A 64 -10.52 6.55 -4.31
N PHE A 65 -11.29 6.35 -3.22
CA PHE A 65 -11.48 5.04 -2.60
C PHE A 65 -11.85 3.94 -3.59
N ARG A 66 -12.82 4.21 -4.49
CA ARG A 66 -13.30 3.23 -5.47
C ARG A 66 -12.18 2.76 -6.37
N ASP A 67 -11.45 3.69 -6.98
CA ASP A 67 -10.35 3.37 -7.90
C ASP A 67 -9.23 2.61 -7.19
N LYS A 68 -8.88 3.02 -5.97
CA LYS A 68 -7.85 2.35 -5.16
C LYS A 68 -8.26 0.94 -4.76
N PHE A 69 -9.51 0.76 -4.35
CA PHE A 69 -10.05 -0.52 -3.92
C PHE A 69 -10.19 -1.50 -5.10
N GLU A 70 -10.78 -1.05 -6.21
CA GLU A 70 -10.94 -1.86 -7.42
C GLU A 70 -9.58 -2.29 -7.98
N ARG A 71 -8.60 -1.38 -8.05
CA ARG A 71 -7.24 -1.74 -8.48
C ARG A 71 -6.60 -2.74 -7.52
N GLY A 72 -6.70 -2.54 -6.21
CA GLY A 72 -6.14 -3.49 -5.24
C GLY A 72 -6.73 -4.91 -5.35
N LEU A 73 -7.90 -5.06 -5.96
CA LEU A 73 -8.55 -6.36 -6.23
C LEU A 73 -8.27 -6.92 -7.63
N THR A 74 -7.80 -6.10 -8.57
CA THR A 74 -7.68 -6.47 -9.99
C THR A 74 -6.25 -6.42 -10.52
N THR A 75 -5.35 -5.74 -9.81
CA THR A 75 -3.95 -5.62 -10.17
C THR A 75 -3.04 -5.85 -8.97
N ASN A 76 -1.87 -6.40 -9.25
CA ASN A 76 -0.79 -6.66 -8.31
C ASN A 76 0.46 -5.83 -8.61
N ARG A 77 0.30 -4.72 -9.33
CA ARG A 77 1.41 -3.85 -9.72
C ARG A 77 1.02 -2.38 -9.61
N ALA A 78 1.99 -1.58 -9.23
CA ALA A 78 1.94 -0.14 -9.24
C ALA A 78 3.25 0.41 -9.82
N ALA A 79 3.16 1.54 -10.51
CA ALA A 79 4.33 2.26 -11.01
C ALA A 79 4.05 3.75 -10.95
N THR A 80 5.10 4.54 -10.75
CA THR A 80 5.03 5.99 -10.87
C THR A 80 4.89 6.40 -12.33
N SER A 81 4.21 7.52 -12.58
CA SER A 81 4.07 8.11 -13.91
C SER A 81 3.87 9.62 -13.78
N ASP A 82 4.18 10.38 -14.84
CA ASP A 82 3.89 11.82 -14.91
C ASP A 82 2.38 12.12 -15.10
N THR A 83 1.59 11.11 -15.50
CA THR A 83 0.14 11.25 -15.65
C THR A 83 -0.61 10.07 -15.01
N PRO A 84 -0.50 9.88 -13.69
CA PRO A 84 -1.10 8.74 -13.02
C PRO A 84 -2.60 8.96 -12.80
N LEU A 85 -3.40 7.89 -12.87
CA LEU A 85 -4.82 7.94 -12.49
C LEU A 85 -4.99 8.25 -10.99
N ILE A 86 -4.05 7.76 -10.17
CA ILE A 86 -4.04 7.98 -8.73
C ILE A 86 -2.91 8.98 -8.43
N PRO A 87 -3.22 10.17 -7.86
CA PRO A 87 -2.22 11.23 -7.65
C PRO A 87 -0.99 10.81 -6.83
N GLU A 88 -1.14 9.86 -5.90
CA GLU A 88 -0.02 9.38 -5.07
C GLU A 88 1.00 8.51 -5.83
N LEU A 89 0.76 8.22 -7.11
CA LEU A 89 1.70 7.56 -8.01
C LEU A 89 2.35 8.55 -9.00
N MET A 90 2.32 9.86 -8.71
CA MET A 90 3.06 10.84 -9.50
C MET A 90 4.55 10.54 -9.40
N THR A 91 5.28 10.58 -10.50
CA THR A 91 6.74 10.45 -10.48
C THR A 91 7.35 11.64 -9.75
N PRO A 92 8.01 11.44 -8.59
CA PRO A 92 8.61 12.54 -7.85
C PRO A 92 9.90 13.01 -8.52
N ARG A 93 10.14 14.32 -8.42
CA ARG A 93 11.36 14.99 -8.83
C ARG A 93 11.94 15.72 -7.63
N PHE A 94 13.24 15.57 -7.39
CA PHE A 94 13.93 16.16 -6.25
C PHE A 94 15.00 17.12 -6.76
N SER A 95 15.19 18.26 -6.12
CA SER A 95 16.22 19.22 -6.50
C SER A 95 17.66 18.74 -6.23
N GLN A 96 17.81 17.67 -5.46
CA GLN A 96 19.09 17.04 -5.16
C GLN A 96 19.67 16.34 -6.38
N ASP A 97 21.00 16.27 -6.45
CA ASP A 97 21.69 15.53 -7.50
C ASP A 97 21.45 14.01 -7.40
N GLN A 98 21.65 13.34 -8.52
CA GLN A 98 21.35 11.91 -8.70
C GLN A 98 22.06 11.03 -7.68
N LYS A 99 23.31 11.35 -7.34
CA LYS A 99 24.11 10.54 -6.43
C LYS A 99 23.63 10.71 -4.98
N THR A 100 23.38 11.94 -4.54
CA THR A 100 22.82 12.19 -3.21
C THR A 100 21.47 11.51 -3.03
N LEU A 101 20.59 11.57 -4.04
CA LEU A 101 19.29 10.94 -3.97
C LEU A 101 19.36 9.40 -4.00
N TYR A 102 20.29 8.84 -4.78
CA TYR A 102 20.55 7.40 -4.81
C TYR A 102 21.03 6.88 -3.44
N GLU A 103 21.97 7.57 -2.81
CA GLU A 103 22.45 7.22 -1.46
C GLU A 103 21.34 7.36 -0.39
N ALA A 104 20.49 8.38 -0.51
CA ALA A 104 19.30 8.52 0.33
C ALA A 104 18.30 7.37 0.12
N GLY A 105 18.09 6.94 -1.11
CA GLY A 105 17.26 5.77 -1.44
C GLY A 105 17.73 4.50 -0.74
N ILE A 106 19.04 4.26 -0.73
CA ILE A 106 19.64 3.12 -0.02
C ILE A 106 19.35 3.20 1.48
N ARG A 107 19.59 4.36 2.11
CA ARG A 107 19.31 4.56 3.53
C ARG A 107 17.82 4.38 3.85
N ALA A 108 16.96 4.98 3.04
CA ALA A 108 15.51 4.90 3.19
C ALA A 108 15.01 3.45 3.11
N ILE A 109 15.49 2.66 2.15
CA ILE A 109 15.15 1.24 2.00
C ILE A 109 15.68 0.41 3.19
N GLN A 110 16.93 0.63 3.60
CA GLN A 110 17.53 -0.11 4.72
C GLN A 110 16.85 0.17 6.07
N ALA A 111 16.23 1.34 6.21
CA ALA A 111 15.44 1.68 7.39
C ALA A 111 14.06 0.99 7.43
N GLN A 112 13.59 0.43 6.31
CA GLN A 112 12.30 -0.27 6.25
C GLN A 112 12.43 -1.71 6.74
N ARG A 113 11.53 -2.10 7.64
CA ARG A 113 11.45 -3.49 8.11
C ARG A 113 10.90 -4.39 7.01
N GLY A 114 11.57 -5.52 6.77
CA GLY A 114 11.14 -6.52 5.79
C GLY A 114 11.50 -6.16 4.34
N TRP A 115 12.29 -5.12 4.13
CA TRP A 115 12.78 -4.73 2.81
C TRP A 115 14.25 -5.15 2.68
N THR A 116 14.60 -5.76 1.56
CA THR A 116 15.94 -6.28 1.30
C THR A 116 16.42 -5.86 -0.08
N ILE A 117 17.51 -5.10 -0.18
CA ILE A 117 18.12 -4.77 -1.47
C ILE A 117 18.73 -6.04 -2.05
N THR A 118 18.19 -6.53 -3.17
CA THR A 118 18.64 -7.74 -3.86
C THR A 118 19.58 -7.45 -5.02
N ASN A 119 19.52 -6.24 -5.60
CA ASN A 119 20.46 -5.78 -6.60
C ASN A 119 20.69 -4.27 -6.45
N ARG A 120 21.94 -3.85 -6.64
CA ARG A 120 22.39 -2.47 -6.62
C ARG A 120 23.26 -2.24 -7.86
N SER A 121 22.89 -1.27 -8.68
CA SER A 121 23.67 -0.85 -9.84
C SER A 121 24.15 0.59 -9.66
N ASP A 122 25.40 0.77 -9.24
CA ASP A 122 26.00 2.10 -9.04
C ASP A 122 26.23 2.85 -10.36
N SER A 123 26.41 2.12 -11.47
CA SER A 123 26.60 2.72 -12.79
C SER A 123 25.29 3.23 -13.40
N GLN A 124 24.20 2.51 -13.16
CA GLN A 124 22.86 2.89 -13.64
C GLN A 124 22.05 3.67 -12.60
N MET A 125 22.60 3.89 -11.41
CA MET A 125 21.91 4.49 -10.27
C MET A 125 20.52 3.87 -10.07
N SER A 126 20.48 2.54 -9.94
CA SER A 126 19.22 1.79 -9.77
C SER A 126 19.32 0.75 -8.66
N LEU A 127 18.15 0.43 -8.08
CA LEU A 127 17.99 -0.50 -6.97
C LEU A 127 16.88 -1.50 -7.29
N LYS A 128 17.08 -2.74 -6.84
CA LYS A 128 16.08 -3.78 -6.80
C LYS A 128 15.92 -4.25 -5.36
N VAL A 129 14.69 -4.33 -4.89
CA VAL A 129 14.35 -4.58 -3.49
C VAL A 129 13.28 -5.66 -3.43
N ASP A 130 13.48 -6.67 -2.60
CA ASP A 130 12.43 -7.62 -2.21
C ASP A 130 11.77 -7.13 -0.91
N ILE A 131 10.44 -7.20 -0.86
CA ILE A 131 9.63 -6.76 0.28
C ILE A 131 8.81 -7.94 0.80
N ASP A 132 9.01 -8.29 2.06
CA ASP A 132 8.25 -9.33 2.74
C ASP A 132 6.85 -8.83 3.10
N VAL A 133 5.83 -9.52 2.60
CA VAL A 133 4.42 -9.21 2.84
C VAL A 133 3.80 -10.32 3.68
N MET A 134 2.93 -9.92 4.63
CA MET A 134 2.20 -10.85 5.52
C MET A 134 3.15 -11.80 6.29
N PHE A 135 4.12 -11.24 7.01
CA PHE A 135 5.11 -12.01 7.78
C PHE A 135 5.93 -13.01 6.94
N GLY A 136 6.25 -12.64 5.68
CA GLY A 136 7.08 -13.44 4.78
C GLY A 136 6.32 -14.53 4.02
N ILE A 137 4.98 -14.48 3.99
CA ILE A 137 4.17 -15.40 3.19
C ILE A 137 4.24 -15.06 1.70
N PHE A 138 4.35 -13.76 1.38
CA PHE A 138 4.47 -13.27 0.01
C PHE A 138 5.68 -12.34 -0.10
N THR A 139 6.21 -12.23 -1.31
CA THR A 139 7.31 -11.31 -1.62
C THR A 139 6.92 -10.44 -2.80
N ASP A 140 6.97 -9.13 -2.58
CA ASP A 140 6.84 -8.13 -3.62
C ASP A 140 8.25 -7.69 -4.08
N GLU A 141 8.35 -7.26 -5.33
CA GLU A 141 9.57 -6.73 -5.92
C GLU A 141 9.37 -5.25 -6.23
N LEU A 142 10.29 -4.42 -5.74
CA LEU A 142 10.34 -2.98 -5.96
C LEU A 142 11.61 -2.65 -6.74
N THR A 143 11.46 -1.99 -7.88
CA THR A 143 12.55 -1.43 -8.66
C THR A 143 12.51 0.09 -8.58
N VAL A 144 13.70 0.68 -8.42
CA VAL A 144 13.87 2.13 -8.29
C VAL A 144 14.97 2.57 -9.24
N ALA A 145 14.69 3.55 -10.10
CA ALA A 145 15.67 4.17 -10.98
C ALA A 145 15.74 5.67 -10.68
N PHE A 146 16.96 6.17 -10.46
CA PHE A 146 17.23 7.57 -10.20
C PHE A 146 17.81 8.16 -11.49
N ASN A 147 17.12 9.11 -12.11
CA ASN A 147 17.51 9.68 -13.41
C ASN A 147 17.81 11.17 -13.26
N ASP A 148 18.99 11.61 -13.69
CA ASP A 148 19.32 13.02 -13.76
C ASP A 148 18.54 13.69 -14.91
N GLU A 149 17.82 14.77 -14.61
CA GLU A 149 17.08 15.59 -15.58
C GLU A 149 17.64 17.02 -15.68
N GLY A 150 18.91 17.24 -15.28
CA GLY A 150 19.58 18.52 -15.46
C GLY A 150 19.16 19.56 -14.44
N GLY A 151 19.56 19.35 -13.18
CA GLY A 151 19.25 20.24 -12.04
C GLY A 151 18.17 19.70 -11.10
N GLN A 152 17.59 18.55 -11.43
CA GLN A 152 16.73 17.76 -10.57
C GLN A 152 16.89 16.28 -10.90
N THR A 153 16.53 15.41 -9.97
CA THR A 153 16.55 13.96 -10.15
C THR A 153 15.13 13.41 -10.15
N ARG A 154 14.74 12.73 -11.23
CA ARG A 154 13.48 12.00 -11.38
C ARG A 154 13.63 10.60 -10.81
N VAL A 155 12.71 10.17 -9.94
CA VAL A 155 12.73 8.83 -9.33
C VAL A 155 11.60 7.98 -9.88
N ASP A 156 11.94 7.05 -10.77
CA ASP A 156 10.97 6.09 -11.29
C ASP A 156 10.91 4.87 -10.38
N ILE A 157 9.71 4.54 -9.90
CA ILE A 157 9.48 3.45 -8.95
C ILE A 157 8.41 2.52 -9.52
N GLN A 158 8.71 1.23 -9.56
CA GLN A 158 7.75 0.19 -9.88
C GLN A 158 7.74 -0.86 -8.78
N SER A 159 6.56 -1.27 -8.34
CA SER A 159 6.37 -2.33 -7.35
C SER A 159 5.38 -3.36 -7.88
N ALA A 160 5.72 -4.64 -7.79
CA ALA A 160 4.83 -5.72 -8.20
C ALA A 160 4.98 -6.97 -7.34
N SER A 161 3.86 -7.65 -7.08
CA SER A 161 3.89 -8.95 -6.41
C SER A 161 4.40 -10.04 -7.34
N LYS A 162 5.29 -10.92 -6.83
CA LYS A 162 5.82 -12.06 -7.61
C LYS A 162 4.77 -13.14 -7.87
N VAL A 163 3.72 -13.19 -7.04
CA VAL A 163 2.64 -14.19 -7.08
C VAL A 163 1.29 -13.50 -6.88
N GLY A 164 0.24 -14.00 -7.54
CA GLY A 164 -1.13 -13.52 -7.40
C GLY A 164 -1.53 -12.44 -8.41
N GLY A 165 -2.83 -12.10 -8.44
CA GLY A 165 -3.39 -11.08 -9.35
C GLY A 165 -3.89 -9.81 -8.66
N ALA A 166 -3.89 -9.79 -7.33
CA ALA A 166 -4.38 -8.71 -6.48
C ALA A 166 -3.42 -8.50 -5.30
N ASP A 167 -3.21 -7.26 -4.89
CA ASP A 167 -2.27 -6.90 -3.82
C ASP A 167 -2.90 -6.11 -2.66
N LEU A 168 -4.21 -5.85 -2.71
CA LEU A 168 -4.92 -4.99 -1.76
C LEU A 168 -4.23 -3.63 -1.55
N GLY A 169 -3.65 -3.08 -2.62
CA GLY A 169 -2.96 -1.81 -2.60
C GLY A 169 -1.57 -1.83 -1.96
N ALA A 170 -0.98 -3.01 -1.69
CA ALA A 170 0.35 -3.14 -1.10
C ALA A 170 1.43 -2.45 -1.94
N ASN A 171 1.49 -2.70 -3.25
CA ASN A 171 2.54 -2.15 -4.10
C ASN A 171 2.48 -0.62 -4.18
N ARG A 172 1.28 -0.05 -4.21
CA ARG A 172 1.09 1.40 -4.13
C ARG A 172 1.56 1.97 -2.79
N ARG A 173 1.33 1.27 -1.68
CA ARG A 173 1.82 1.67 -0.36
C ARG A 173 3.34 1.61 -0.29
N HIS A 174 3.98 0.58 -0.84
CA HIS A 174 5.45 0.49 -0.90
C HIS A 174 6.05 1.71 -1.61
N ILE A 175 5.53 2.06 -2.79
CA ILE A 175 5.96 3.27 -3.52
C ILE A 175 5.84 4.51 -2.60
N ARG A 176 4.68 4.69 -1.98
CA ARG A 176 4.43 5.85 -1.12
C ARG A 176 5.34 5.89 0.12
N GLN A 177 5.63 4.73 0.72
CA GLN A 177 6.54 4.62 1.86
C GLN A 177 7.96 5.07 1.47
N LEU A 178 8.45 4.61 0.32
CA LEU A 178 9.77 5.02 -0.16
C LEU A 178 9.82 6.53 -0.46
N VAL A 179 8.83 7.05 -1.19
CA VAL A 179 8.77 8.49 -1.51
C VAL A 179 8.75 9.31 -0.22
N HIS A 180 7.89 8.97 0.73
CA HIS A 180 7.83 9.68 2.01
C HIS A 180 9.13 9.59 2.81
N ALA A 181 9.82 8.45 2.79
CA ALA A 181 11.11 8.31 3.45
C ALA A 181 12.19 9.19 2.80
N LEU A 182 12.17 9.33 1.47
CA LEU A 182 13.05 10.27 0.74
C LEU A 182 12.70 11.73 1.08
N GLU A 183 11.40 12.05 1.19
CA GLU A 183 10.94 13.39 1.58
C GLU A 183 11.35 13.75 3.01
N GLU A 184 11.32 12.79 3.94
CA GLU A 184 11.77 13.01 5.32
C GLU A 184 13.30 13.21 5.41
N ASP A 185 14.09 12.56 4.55
CA ASP A 185 15.56 12.67 4.55
C ASP A 185 16.04 13.95 3.83
N LEU A 186 15.40 14.32 2.72
CA LEU A 186 15.91 15.35 1.80
C LEU A 186 15.00 16.58 1.62
N GLY A 187 13.78 16.56 2.16
CA GLY A 187 12.76 17.58 1.94
C GLY A 187 11.80 17.22 0.81
N THR A 188 10.75 18.04 0.65
CA THR A 188 9.63 17.79 -0.27
C THR A 188 10.09 17.83 -1.74
N PRO A 189 9.51 17.02 -2.65
CA PRO A 189 9.88 17.01 -4.07
C PRO A 189 9.62 18.38 -4.69
N SER A 190 10.44 18.78 -5.67
CA SER A 190 10.21 19.99 -6.45
C SER A 190 8.90 19.85 -7.24
N GLN A 191 8.00 20.83 -7.09
CA GLN A 191 6.72 20.87 -7.81
C GLN A 191 6.91 21.03 -9.32
#